data_AF-A0A9R0ASL2-F1
#
_entry.id   AF-A0A9R0ASL2-F1
#
_cell.length_a   1.000
_cell.length_b   1.000
_cell.length_c   1.000
_cell.angle_alpha   90.00
_cell.angle_beta   90.00
_cell.angle_gamma   90.00
#
_symmetry.space_group_name_H-M   'P 1'
#
loop_
_entity.id
_entity.type
_entity.pdbx_description
1 polymer ?
#
loop_
_entity_poly.entity_id
_entity_poly.type
_entity_poly.pdbx_seq_one_letter_code
_entity_poly.pdbx_strand_id
1 'polypeptide(L)'
;MFFTFYLVKVKDNNLLPILLEEFPRVQLSPHTLSRMWKQQLRQIDQLSSTQNQNRQTQSKLLKQLEEAQKRHDMLVQIIHKEKEHNRRLREFKERIQQQKSAQNKLREQRQQVARAKKYYSVYHIQLHAKLMQAKTQEERKLKQIFEEGLELQKARLREQSAYTKELHQENYRKYKDEIEAMENYYRDQFSLLAETLAHERQDIQICKKAQEKALQKMKRELRNKMEKEIGELQKVIIQNDENNYFRDLDVERLQKRVQMASFQYTTSCLQ
;
A
#
# COMPACT_ATOMS: atom_id res chain seq x y z
N MET A 1 -137.64 -9.12 -77.41
CA MET A 1 -137.86 -10.57 -77.29
C MET A 1 -136.52 -11.26 -77.06
N PHE A 2 -136.33 -11.65 -75.81
CA PHE A 2 -135.27 -12.51 -75.29
C PHE A 2 -135.11 -13.80 -76.09
N PHE A 3 -133.87 -14.25 -76.30
CA PHE A 3 -133.46 -15.61 -75.94
C PHE A 3 -131.95 -15.62 -75.65
N THR A 4 -131.63 -15.55 -74.36
CA THR A 4 -130.29 -15.72 -73.78
C THR A 4 -129.94 -17.21 -73.75
N PHE A 5 -128.95 -17.63 -74.54
CA PHE A 5 -128.38 -18.98 -74.40
C PHE A 5 -127.36 -18.99 -73.25
N TYR A 6 -127.71 -19.72 -72.19
CA TYR A 6 -126.89 -19.99 -71.02
C TYR A 6 -125.73 -20.93 -71.42
N LEU A 7 -124.49 -20.53 -71.13
CA LEU A 7 -123.29 -21.36 -71.29
C LEU A 7 -123.17 -22.30 -70.08
N VAL A 8 -123.72 -23.50 -70.16
CA VAL A 8 -123.60 -24.52 -69.10
C VAL A 8 -122.22 -25.17 -69.15
N LYS A 9 -121.44 -25.04 -68.06
CA LYS A 9 -120.21 -25.81 -67.83
C LYS A 9 -120.57 -27.28 -67.61
N VAL A 10 -120.40 -28.11 -68.64
CA VAL A 10 -120.50 -29.56 -68.53
C VAL A 10 -119.34 -30.07 -67.67
N LYS A 11 -119.62 -30.52 -66.43
CA LYS A 11 -118.65 -31.26 -65.60
C LYS A 11 -118.39 -32.63 -66.24
N ASP A 12 -117.13 -33.06 -66.27
CA ASP A 12 -116.56 -34.22 -66.98
C ASP A 12 -117.21 -35.60 -66.74
N ASN A 13 -118.28 -35.69 -65.96
CA ASN A 13 -118.88 -36.96 -65.53
C ASN A 13 -120.36 -37.14 -65.92
N ASN A 14 -121.01 -36.15 -66.54
CA ASN A 14 -122.47 -36.20 -66.77
C ASN A 14 -122.89 -35.82 -68.21
N LEU A 15 -122.09 -36.16 -69.23
CA LEU A 15 -122.43 -35.88 -70.63
C LEU A 15 -123.72 -36.57 -71.10
N LEU A 16 -123.94 -37.86 -70.77
CA LEU A 16 -125.15 -38.59 -71.17
C LEU A 16 -126.44 -38.10 -70.49
N PRO A 17 -126.48 -37.88 -69.17
CA PRO A 17 -127.69 -37.37 -68.50
C PRO A 17 -128.16 -36.01 -69.04
N ILE A 18 -127.22 -35.10 -69.32
CA ILE A 18 -127.53 -33.74 -69.81
C ILE A 18 -128.02 -33.77 -71.27
N LEU A 19 -127.46 -34.64 -72.11
CA LEU A 19 -127.91 -34.82 -73.51
C LEU A 19 -129.31 -35.47 -73.63
N LEU A 20 -129.72 -36.25 -72.63
CA LEU A 20 -131.06 -36.85 -72.55
C LEU A 20 -132.13 -35.87 -72.03
N GLU A 21 -131.73 -34.85 -71.27
CA GLU A 21 -132.63 -33.83 -70.70
C GLU A 21 -132.98 -32.72 -71.71
N GLU A 22 -132.09 -32.41 -72.66
CA GLU A 22 -132.29 -31.34 -73.66
C GLU A 22 -133.03 -31.77 -74.96
N PHE A 23 -133.21 -33.07 -75.23
CA PHE A 23 -133.90 -33.57 -76.45
C PHE A 23 -135.05 -34.55 -76.15
N PRO A 24 -136.24 -34.08 -75.73
CA PRO A 24 -137.33 -34.97 -75.29
C PRO A 24 -138.10 -35.70 -76.42
N ARG A 25 -137.70 -35.58 -77.70
CA ARG A 25 -138.40 -36.22 -78.84
C ARG A 25 -137.56 -37.20 -79.67
N VAL A 26 -136.37 -37.59 -79.21
CA VAL A 26 -135.57 -38.63 -79.89
C VAL A 26 -135.72 -39.94 -79.13
N GLN A 27 -136.44 -40.91 -79.71
CA GLN A 27 -136.45 -42.29 -79.21
C GLN A 27 -135.11 -42.97 -79.54
N LEU A 28 -134.12 -42.81 -78.65
CA LEU A 28 -132.88 -43.59 -78.77
C LEU A 28 -133.18 -45.07 -78.48
N SER A 29 -132.70 -45.94 -79.36
CA SER A 29 -132.72 -47.39 -79.12
C SER A 29 -131.98 -47.74 -77.81
N PRO A 30 -132.53 -48.61 -76.95
CA PRO A 30 -131.90 -49.06 -75.70
C PRO A 30 -130.46 -49.58 -75.88
N HIS A 31 -130.15 -50.11 -77.07
CA HIS A 31 -128.82 -50.63 -77.41
C HIS A 31 -127.78 -49.51 -77.60
N THR A 32 -128.16 -48.40 -78.22
CA THR A 32 -127.28 -47.23 -78.42
C THR A 32 -126.99 -46.54 -77.09
N LEU A 33 -128.01 -46.42 -76.23
CA LEU A 33 -127.85 -45.93 -74.85
C LEU A 33 -126.87 -46.77 -74.05
N SER A 34 -127.00 -48.09 -74.09
CA SER A 34 -126.08 -49.01 -73.39
C SER A 34 -124.63 -48.90 -73.91
N ARG A 35 -124.44 -48.69 -75.22
CA ARG A 35 -123.11 -48.53 -75.82
C ARG A 35 -122.46 -47.20 -75.40
N MET A 36 -123.22 -46.13 -75.36
CA MET A 36 -122.75 -44.81 -74.92
C MET A 36 -122.45 -44.80 -73.41
N TRP A 37 -123.27 -45.46 -72.58
CA TRP A 37 -122.97 -45.69 -71.17
C TRP A 37 -121.67 -46.49 -70.95
N LYS A 38 -121.45 -47.55 -71.74
CA LYS A 38 -120.18 -48.32 -71.70
C LYS A 38 -118.97 -47.50 -72.13
N GLN A 39 -119.12 -46.59 -73.10
CA GLN A 39 -118.05 -45.67 -73.49
C GLN A 39 -117.75 -44.64 -72.40
N GLN A 40 -118.78 -44.07 -71.76
CA GLN A 40 -118.59 -43.14 -70.64
C GLN A 40 -117.96 -43.86 -69.43
N LEU A 41 -118.40 -45.08 -69.09
CA LEU A 41 -117.77 -45.87 -68.01
C LEU A 41 -116.30 -46.16 -68.31
N ARG A 42 -115.96 -46.56 -69.55
CA ARG A 42 -114.56 -46.81 -69.94
C ARG A 42 -113.68 -45.56 -69.85
N GLN A 43 -114.22 -44.40 -70.19
CA GLN A 43 -113.50 -43.13 -70.01
C GLN A 43 -113.31 -42.80 -68.53
N ILE A 44 -114.34 -43.02 -67.69
CA ILE A 44 -114.25 -42.83 -66.24
C ILE A 44 -113.21 -43.78 -65.62
N ASP A 45 -113.18 -45.05 -66.03
CA ASP A 45 -112.21 -46.05 -65.55
C ASP A 45 -110.77 -45.70 -65.99
N GLN A 46 -110.58 -45.23 -67.23
CA GLN A 46 -109.26 -44.79 -67.72
C GLN A 46 -108.77 -43.52 -67.03
N LEU A 47 -109.65 -42.53 -66.82
CA LEU A 47 -109.32 -41.29 -66.11
C LEU A 47 -109.06 -41.54 -64.63
N SER A 48 -109.84 -42.40 -63.97
CA SER A 48 -109.64 -42.76 -62.56
C SER A 48 -108.38 -43.60 -62.35
N SER A 49 -108.05 -44.53 -63.25
CA SER A 49 -106.78 -45.27 -63.23
C SER A 49 -105.57 -44.36 -63.41
N THR A 50 -105.65 -43.42 -64.37
CA THR A 50 -104.59 -42.43 -64.62
C THR A 50 -104.43 -41.47 -63.43
N GLN A 51 -105.53 -41.03 -62.81
CA GLN A 51 -105.50 -40.23 -61.58
C GLN A 51 -104.90 -40.98 -60.39
N ASN A 52 -105.23 -42.27 -60.23
CA ASN A 52 -104.70 -43.10 -59.14
C ASN A 52 -103.20 -43.38 -59.32
N GLN A 53 -102.74 -43.66 -60.55
CA GLN A 53 -101.31 -43.74 -60.85
C GLN A 53 -100.61 -42.41 -60.56
N ASN A 54 -101.17 -41.28 -61.01
CA ASN A 54 -100.58 -39.96 -60.75
C ASN A 54 -100.50 -39.64 -59.25
N ARG A 55 -101.53 -39.99 -58.46
CA ARG A 55 -101.52 -39.89 -56.98
C ARG A 55 -100.44 -40.75 -56.33
N GLN A 56 -100.24 -41.99 -56.80
CA GLN A 56 -99.19 -42.87 -56.28
C GLN A 56 -97.79 -42.34 -56.64
N THR A 57 -97.59 -41.84 -57.85
CA THR A 57 -96.32 -41.23 -58.28
C THR A 57 -96.03 -39.98 -57.47
N GLN A 58 -97.02 -39.11 -57.27
CA GLN A 58 -96.90 -37.93 -56.40
C GLN A 58 -96.57 -38.30 -54.95
N SER A 59 -97.21 -39.32 -54.38
CA SER A 59 -96.90 -39.80 -53.03
C SER A 59 -95.47 -40.34 -52.89
N LYS A 60 -94.98 -41.09 -53.89
CA LYS A 60 -93.58 -41.56 -53.94
C LYS A 60 -92.60 -40.38 -54.05
N LEU A 61 -92.92 -39.39 -54.88
CA LEU A 61 -92.11 -38.20 -55.07
C LEU A 61 -92.06 -37.34 -53.80
N LEU A 62 -93.18 -37.23 -53.07
CA LEU A 62 -93.25 -36.58 -51.76
C LEU A 62 -92.41 -37.32 -50.71
N LYS A 63 -92.46 -38.66 -50.67
CA LYS A 63 -91.61 -39.46 -49.77
C LYS A 63 -90.12 -39.29 -50.10
N GLN A 64 -89.75 -39.31 -51.38
CA GLN A 64 -88.37 -39.07 -51.80
C GLN A 64 -87.90 -37.65 -51.47
N LEU A 65 -88.79 -36.66 -51.61
CA LEU A 65 -88.51 -35.27 -51.24
C LEU A 65 -88.34 -35.12 -49.73
N GLU A 66 -89.19 -35.78 -48.94
CA GLU A 66 -89.08 -35.80 -47.47
C GLU A 66 -87.80 -36.52 -47.00
N GLU A 67 -87.44 -37.63 -47.62
CA GLU A 67 -86.17 -38.33 -47.34
C GLU A 67 -84.96 -37.50 -47.75
N ALA A 68 -85.00 -36.84 -48.90
CA ALA A 68 -83.95 -35.92 -49.34
C ALA A 68 -83.80 -34.74 -48.38
N GLN A 69 -84.92 -34.20 -47.88
CA GLN A 69 -84.92 -33.14 -46.87
C GLN A 69 -84.32 -33.62 -45.54
N LYS A 70 -84.71 -34.80 -45.04
CA LYS A 70 -84.12 -35.40 -43.83
C LYS A 70 -82.60 -35.63 -43.97
N ARG A 71 -82.15 -36.09 -45.13
CA ARG A 71 -80.71 -36.26 -45.42
C ARG A 71 -80.00 -34.91 -45.45
N HIS A 72 -80.61 -33.90 -46.06
CA HIS A 72 -80.07 -32.55 -46.08
C HIS A 72 -79.95 -31.98 -44.65
N ASP A 73 -81.01 -32.08 -43.84
CA ASP A 73 -81.01 -31.61 -42.46
C ASP A 73 -79.93 -32.32 -41.62
N MET A 74 -79.75 -33.63 -41.82
CA MET A 74 -78.69 -34.40 -41.16
C MET A 74 -77.29 -33.93 -41.58
N LEU A 75 -77.06 -33.68 -42.88
CA LEU A 75 -75.79 -33.14 -43.37
C LEU A 75 -75.51 -31.75 -42.79
N VAL A 76 -76.52 -30.88 -42.71
CA VAL A 76 -76.39 -29.55 -42.11
C VAL A 76 -76.00 -29.67 -40.64
N GLN A 77 -76.60 -30.59 -39.89
CA GLN A 77 -76.21 -30.84 -38.48
C GLN A 77 -74.78 -31.34 -38.35
N ILE A 78 -74.33 -32.25 -39.22
CA ILE A 78 -72.94 -32.74 -39.23
C ILE A 78 -71.97 -31.60 -39.50
N ILE A 79 -72.23 -30.79 -40.54
CA ILE A 79 -71.41 -29.63 -40.89
C ILE A 79 -71.38 -28.62 -39.73
N HIS A 80 -72.51 -28.39 -39.05
CA HIS A 80 -72.57 -27.50 -37.91
C HIS A 80 -71.70 -28.01 -36.74
N LYS A 81 -71.82 -29.30 -36.41
CA LYS A 81 -71.00 -29.95 -35.37
C LYS A 81 -69.51 -29.93 -35.71
N GLU A 82 -69.14 -30.15 -36.97
CA GLU A 82 -67.75 -30.10 -37.43
C GLU A 82 -67.19 -28.68 -37.34
N LYS A 83 -67.94 -27.66 -37.77
CA LYS A 83 -67.53 -26.25 -37.64
C LYS A 83 -67.33 -25.87 -36.18
N GLU A 84 -68.23 -26.31 -35.29
CA GLU A 84 -68.12 -26.05 -33.86
C GLU A 84 -66.91 -26.76 -33.24
N HIS A 85 -66.68 -28.02 -33.60
CA HIS A 85 -65.50 -28.78 -33.17
C HIS A 85 -64.19 -28.11 -33.62
N ASN A 86 -64.13 -27.69 -34.89
CA ASN A 86 -62.98 -26.96 -35.43
C ASN A 86 -62.76 -25.62 -34.71
N ARG A 87 -63.83 -24.91 -34.35
CA ARG A 87 -63.73 -23.70 -33.52
C ARG A 87 -63.13 -24.01 -32.16
N ARG A 88 -63.65 -25.02 -31.44
CA ARG A 88 -63.13 -25.43 -30.13
C ARG A 88 -61.66 -25.86 -30.20
N LEU A 89 -61.27 -26.58 -31.26
CA LEU A 89 -59.88 -27.01 -31.46
C LEU A 89 -58.93 -25.82 -31.68
N ARG A 90 -59.36 -24.80 -32.44
CA ARG A 90 -58.59 -23.56 -32.62
C ARG A 90 -58.42 -22.81 -31.30
N GLU A 91 -59.51 -22.60 -30.56
CA GLU A 91 -59.46 -21.95 -29.24
C GLU A 91 -58.53 -22.69 -28.27
N PHE A 92 -58.57 -24.02 -28.28
CA PHE A 92 -57.68 -24.83 -27.43
C PHE A 92 -56.20 -24.68 -27.82
N LYS A 93 -55.89 -24.73 -29.12
CA LYS A 93 -54.54 -24.50 -29.64
C LYS A 93 -54.05 -23.09 -29.31
N GLU A 94 -54.91 -22.07 -29.44
CA GLU A 94 -54.60 -20.68 -29.09
C GLU A 94 -54.30 -20.53 -27.60
N ARG A 95 -55.09 -21.14 -26.72
CA ARG A 95 -54.83 -21.13 -25.27
C ARG A 95 -53.49 -21.74 -24.93
N ILE A 96 -53.15 -22.90 -25.52
CA ILE A 96 -51.85 -23.54 -25.33
C ILE A 96 -50.72 -22.62 -25.82
N GLN A 97 -50.88 -22.00 -26.99
CA GLN A 97 -49.87 -21.11 -27.54
C GLN A 97 -49.68 -19.86 -26.67
N GLN A 98 -50.77 -19.26 -26.20
CA GLN A 98 -50.75 -18.13 -25.28
C GLN A 98 -50.04 -18.51 -23.98
N GLN A 99 -50.38 -19.64 -23.38
CA GLN A 99 -49.75 -20.15 -22.16
C GLN A 99 -48.24 -20.37 -22.36
N LYS A 100 -47.82 -21.03 -23.45
CA LYS A 100 -46.40 -21.23 -23.77
C LYS A 100 -45.67 -19.91 -23.97
N SER A 101 -46.27 -18.96 -24.69
CA SER A 101 -45.66 -17.64 -24.91
C SER A 101 -45.49 -16.86 -23.61
N ALA A 102 -46.48 -16.91 -22.70
CA ALA A 102 -46.41 -16.27 -21.39
C ALA A 102 -45.34 -16.93 -20.51
N GLN A 103 -45.25 -18.26 -20.51
CA GLN A 103 -44.22 -19.00 -19.78
C GLN A 103 -42.81 -18.70 -20.32
N ASN A 104 -42.64 -18.63 -21.64
CA ASN A 104 -41.37 -18.28 -22.26
C ASN A 104 -40.96 -16.85 -21.91
N LYS A 105 -41.88 -15.88 -21.97
CA LYS A 105 -41.63 -14.49 -21.54
C LYS A 105 -41.18 -14.41 -20.08
N LEU A 106 -41.83 -15.16 -19.17
CA LEU A 106 -41.42 -15.22 -17.77
C LEU A 106 -40.02 -15.83 -17.60
N ARG A 107 -39.69 -16.89 -18.36
CA ARG A 107 -38.37 -17.51 -18.33
C ARG A 107 -37.29 -16.55 -18.83
N GLU A 108 -37.55 -15.84 -19.93
CA GLU A 108 -36.66 -14.83 -20.48
C GLU A 108 -36.43 -13.68 -19.49
N GLN A 109 -37.49 -13.16 -18.87
CA GLN A 109 -37.38 -12.13 -17.83
C GLN A 109 -36.52 -12.62 -16.65
N ARG A 110 -36.75 -13.85 -16.17
CA ARG A 110 -35.92 -14.44 -15.09
C ARG A 110 -34.45 -14.54 -15.50
N GLN A 111 -34.17 -14.94 -16.75
CA GLN A 111 -32.80 -15.00 -17.26
C GLN A 111 -32.17 -13.61 -17.39
N GLN A 112 -32.91 -12.61 -17.87
CA GLN A 112 -32.43 -11.23 -17.96
C GLN A 112 -32.12 -10.66 -16.58
N VAL A 113 -33.00 -10.85 -15.60
CA VAL A 113 -32.77 -10.44 -14.21
C VAL A 113 -31.56 -11.15 -13.62
N ALA A 114 -31.42 -12.46 -13.84
CA ALA A 114 -30.26 -13.22 -13.37
C ALA A 114 -28.95 -12.73 -14.01
N ARG A 115 -28.95 -12.42 -15.31
CA ARG A 115 -27.80 -11.83 -16.01
C ARG A 115 -27.46 -10.45 -15.45
N ALA A 116 -28.44 -9.56 -15.29
CA ALA A 116 -28.24 -8.23 -14.73
C ALA A 116 -27.67 -8.29 -13.30
N LYS A 117 -28.22 -9.17 -12.45
CA LYS A 117 -27.70 -9.41 -11.09
C LYS A 117 -26.26 -9.92 -11.11
N LYS A 118 -25.93 -10.86 -12.02
CA LYS A 118 -24.57 -11.36 -12.17
C LYS A 118 -23.61 -10.24 -12.58
N TYR A 119 -23.96 -9.44 -13.59
CA TYR A 119 -23.14 -8.29 -14.01
C TYR A 119 -22.91 -7.30 -12.89
N TYR A 120 -23.98 -6.92 -12.18
CA TYR A 120 -23.90 -6.05 -11.02
C TYR A 120 -22.98 -6.63 -9.94
N SER A 121 -23.15 -7.90 -9.57
CA SER A 121 -22.31 -8.54 -8.54
C SER A 121 -20.83 -8.57 -8.92
N VAL A 122 -20.50 -8.93 -10.17
CA VAL A 122 -19.11 -8.99 -10.66
C VAL A 122 -18.51 -7.59 -10.70
N TYR A 123 -19.27 -6.61 -11.21
CA TYR A 123 -18.85 -5.22 -11.25
C TYR A 123 -18.56 -4.68 -9.84
N HIS A 124 -19.44 -4.95 -8.88
CA HIS A 124 -19.25 -4.52 -7.49
C HIS A 124 -18.00 -5.12 -6.85
N ILE A 125 -17.75 -6.41 -7.06
CA ILE A 125 -16.54 -7.07 -6.54
C ILE A 125 -15.28 -6.48 -7.19
N GLN A 126 -15.29 -6.27 -8.50
CA GLN A 126 -14.16 -5.67 -9.22
C GLN A 126 -13.91 -4.22 -8.78
N LEU A 127 -14.96 -3.42 -8.62
CA LEU A 127 -14.87 -2.05 -8.14
C LEU A 127 -14.32 -2.02 -6.72
N HIS A 128 -14.84 -2.86 -5.83
CA HIS A 128 -14.34 -2.97 -4.46
C HIS A 128 -12.86 -3.37 -4.44
N ALA A 129 -12.44 -4.34 -5.25
CA ALA A 129 -11.04 -4.74 -5.37
C ALA A 129 -10.15 -3.58 -5.84
N LYS A 130 -10.58 -2.81 -6.85
CA LYS A 130 -9.85 -1.63 -7.32
C LYS A 130 -9.72 -0.56 -6.24
N LEU A 131 -10.79 -0.27 -5.51
CA LEU A 131 -10.78 0.69 -4.41
C LEU A 131 -9.86 0.23 -3.26
N MET A 132 -9.88 -1.07 -2.92
CA MET A 132 -8.97 -1.62 -1.91
C MET A 132 -7.50 -1.56 -2.34
N GLN A 133 -7.22 -1.79 -3.63
CA GLN A 133 -5.87 -1.61 -4.17
C GLN A 133 -5.43 -0.15 -4.11
N ALA A 134 -6.29 0.80 -4.50
CA ALA A 134 -5.99 2.22 -4.41
C ALA A 134 -5.70 2.64 -2.97
N LYS A 135 -6.56 2.24 -2.01
CA LYS A 135 -6.36 2.48 -0.58
C LYS A 135 -5.02 1.90 -0.09
N THR A 136 -4.70 0.67 -0.49
CA THR A 136 -3.43 0.02 -0.11
C THR A 136 -2.22 0.77 -0.69
N GLN A 137 -2.32 1.27 -1.92
CA GLN A 137 -1.26 2.07 -2.54
C GLN A 137 -1.08 3.42 -1.84
N GLU A 138 -2.17 4.10 -1.49
CA GLU A 138 -2.13 5.34 -0.70
C GLU A 138 -1.50 5.10 0.68
N GLU A 139 -1.91 4.05 1.40
CA GLU A 139 -1.33 3.67 2.68
C GLU A 139 0.17 3.37 2.56
N ARG A 140 0.62 2.69 1.49
CA ARG A 140 2.05 2.45 1.24
C ARG A 140 2.82 3.75 1.02
N LYS A 141 2.30 4.65 0.20
CA LYS A 141 2.91 5.97 -0.04
C LYS A 141 3.00 6.79 1.25
N LEU A 142 1.93 6.78 2.06
CA LEU A 142 1.91 7.48 3.34
C LEU A 142 2.94 6.91 4.31
N LYS A 143 3.07 5.58 4.40
CA LYS A 143 4.13 4.94 5.20
C LYS A 143 5.52 5.33 4.73
N GLN A 144 5.76 5.30 3.42
CA GLN A 144 7.05 5.71 2.85
C GLN A 144 7.39 7.16 3.21
N ILE A 145 6.47 8.10 2.99
CA ILE A 145 6.67 9.52 3.33
C ILE A 145 6.91 9.70 4.84
N PHE A 146 6.20 8.94 5.67
CA PHE A 146 6.39 8.96 7.12
C PHE A 146 7.78 8.47 7.53
N GLU A 147 8.24 7.35 6.96
CA GLU A 147 9.58 6.81 7.20
C GLU A 147 10.68 7.78 6.73
N GLU A 148 10.53 8.37 5.54
CA GLU A 148 11.43 9.41 5.02
C GLU A 148 11.46 10.64 5.93
N GLY A 149 10.30 11.10 6.41
CA GLY A 149 10.20 12.21 7.35
C GLY A 149 10.89 11.92 8.69
N LEU A 150 10.78 10.68 9.19
CA LEU A 150 11.42 10.24 10.42
C LEU A 150 12.95 10.14 10.27
N GLU A 151 13.44 9.63 9.14
CA GLU A 151 14.88 9.62 8.85
C GLU A 151 15.46 11.03 8.70
N LEU A 152 14.71 11.95 8.10
CA LEU A 152 15.12 13.35 8.02
C LEU A 152 15.23 13.99 9.42
N GLN A 153 14.28 13.72 10.32
CA GLN A 153 14.34 14.19 11.70
C GLN A 153 15.55 13.60 12.44
N LYS A 154 15.81 12.30 12.30
CA LYS A 154 17.00 11.66 12.87
C LYS A 154 18.30 12.25 12.31
N ALA A 155 18.35 12.52 11.00
CA ALA A 155 19.51 13.16 10.37
C ALA A 155 19.77 14.55 10.98
N ARG A 156 18.73 15.39 11.10
CA ARG A 156 18.84 16.70 11.75
C ARG A 156 19.34 16.61 13.20
N LEU A 157 18.84 15.65 13.99
CA LEU A 157 19.30 15.44 15.36
C LEU A 157 20.77 14.98 15.43
N ARG A 158 21.19 14.12 14.48
CA ARG A 158 22.60 13.70 14.35
C ARG A 158 23.50 14.89 14.00
N GLU A 159 23.09 15.73 13.05
CA GLU A 159 23.81 16.95 12.69
C GLU A 159 23.92 17.93 13.86
N GLN A 160 22.82 18.16 14.59
CA GLN A 160 22.84 19.03 15.77
C GLN A 160 23.77 18.48 16.87
N SER A 161 23.75 17.17 17.09
CA SER A 161 24.63 16.51 18.07
C SER A 161 26.10 16.53 17.63
N ALA A 162 26.36 16.42 16.33
CA ALA A 162 27.72 16.56 15.78
C ALA A 162 28.23 17.99 15.95
N TYR A 163 27.41 18.99 15.63
CA TYR A 163 27.74 20.40 15.79
C TYR A 163 28.06 20.77 17.24
N THR A 164 27.23 20.34 18.20
CA THR A 164 27.51 20.61 19.62
C THR A 164 28.79 19.92 20.09
N LYS A 165 29.06 18.70 19.63
CA LYS A 165 30.30 17.98 19.92
C LYS A 165 31.52 18.69 19.35
N GLU A 166 31.45 19.16 18.10
CA GLU A 166 32.51 19.94 17.47
C GLU A 166 32.76 21.25 18.22
N LEU A 167 31.71 21.97 18.59
CA LEU A 167 31.82 23.20 19.39
C LEU A 167 32.51 22.95 20.73
N HIS A 168 32.14 21.87 21.43
CA HIS A 168 32.81 21.50 22.68
C HIS A 168 34.29 21.13 22.46
N GLN A 169 34.60 20.42 21.38
CA GLN A 169 35.97 20.06 21.04
C GLN A 169 36.82 21.28 20.68
N GLU A 170 36.29 22.23 19.92
CA GLU A 170 36.99 23.49 19.61
C GLU A 170 37.25 24.31 20.86
N ASN A 171 36.25 24.45 21.74
CA ASN A 171 36.42 25.16 23.00
C ASN A 171 37.46 24.47 23.91
N TYR A 172 37.44 23.14 23.95
CA TYR A 172 38.45 22.38 24.68
C TYR A 172 39.85 22.55 24.10
N ARG A 173 40.00 22.56 22.77
CA ARG A 173 41.28 22.84 22.10
C ARG A 173 41.79 24.23 22.46
N LYS A 174 40.96 25.27 22.35
CA LYS A 174 41.32 26.64 22.72
C LYS A 174 41.78 26.73 24.18
N TYR A 175 41.04 26.11 25.11
CA TYR A 175 41.41 26.08 26.52
C TYR A 175 42.75 25.37 26.75
N LYS A 176 42.99 24.25 26.06
CA LYS A 176 44.25 23.53 26.14
C LYS A 176 45.42 24.37 25.61
N ASP A 177 45.22 25.02 24.46
CA ASP A 177 46.25 25.88 23.85
C ASP A 177 46.58 27.07 24.77
N GLU A 178 45.59 27.63 25.46
CA GLU A 178 45.78 28.69 26.46
C GLU A 178 46.58 28.20 27.69
N ILE A 179 46.28 27.00 28.21
CA ILE A 179 47.08 26.38 29.27
C ILE A 179 48.52 26.17 28.80
N GLU A 180 48.71 25.61 27.61
CA GLU A 180 50.06 25.34 27.08
C GLU A 180 50.85 26.64 26.87
N ALA A 181 50.20 27.71 26.41
CA ALA A 181 50.83 29.04 26.32
C ALA A 181 51.23 29.57 27.70
N MET A 182 50.38 29.42 28.73
CA MET A 182 50.73 29.81 30.10
C MET A 182 51.86 28.95 30.67
N GLU A 183 51.83 27.64 30.46
CA GLU A 183 52.88 26.72 30.90
C GLU A 183 54.23 27.08 30.27
N ASN A 184 54.25 27.37 28.97
CA ASN A 184 55.44 27.83 28.27
C ASN A 184 55.94 29.17 28.83
N TYR A 185 55.05 30.14 29.07
CA TYR A 185 55.41 31.42 29.70
C TYR A 185 56.08 31.20 31.07
N TYR A 186 55.47 30.39 31.94
CA TYR A 186 56.04 30.13 33.26
C TYR A 186 57.35 29.33 33.18
N ARG A 187 57.45 28.38 32.25
CA ARG A 187 58.69 27.64 31.99
C ARG A 187 59.83 28.56 31.59
N ASP A 188 59.56 29.56 30.75
CA ASP A 188 60.55 30.56 30.35
C ASP A 188 60.95 31.46 31.53
N GLN A 189 59.99 31.90 32.35
CA GLN A 189 60.27 32.66 33.58
C GLN A 189 61.15 31.87 34.57
N PHE A 190 60.84 30.59 34.79
CA PHE A 190 61.66 29.74 35.64
C PHE A 190 63.04 29.48 35.06
N SER A 191 63.14 29.35 33.73
CA SER A 191 64.44 29.18 33.06
C SER A 191 65.31 30.42 33.23
N LEU A 192 64.75 31.62 33.03
CA LEU A 192 65.45 32.88 33.27
C LEU A 192 65.91 33.00 34.74
N LEU A 193 65.05 32.67 35.71
CA LEU A 193 65.41 32.69 37.13
C LEU A 193 66.49 31.66 37.46
N ALA A 194 66.43 30.47 36.87
CA ALA A 194 67.45 29.45 37.04
C ALA A 194 68.80 29.92 36.48
N GLU A 195 68.79 30.60 35.32
CA GLU A 195 69.98 31.22 34.74
C GLU A 195 70.54 32.32 35.65
N THR A 196 69.74 33.27 36.13
CA THR A 196 70.23 34.33 37.03
C THR A 196 70.81 33.76 38.32
N LEU A 197 70.14 32.79 38.94
CA LEU A 197 70.66 32.09 40.12
C LEU A 197 71.95 31.33 39.83
N ALA A 198 72.09 30.75 38.64
CA ALA A 198 73.33 30.08 38.24
C ALA A 198 74.50 31.08 38.12
N HIS A 199 74.26 32.25 37.52
CA HIS A 199 75.24 33.33 37.45
C HIS A 199 75.64 33.83 38.85
N GLU A 200 74.67 34.09 39.73
CA GLU A 200 74.95 34.51 41.12
C GLU A 200 75.78 33.46 41.87
N ARG A 201 75.46 32.17 41.72
CA ARG A 201 76.25 31.08 42.33
C ARG A 201 77.68 31.05 41.80
N GLN A 202 77.85 31.28 40.49
CA GLN A 202 79.17 31.34 39.86
C GLN A 202 79.97 32.54 40.39
N ASP A 203 79.36 33.71 40.54
CA ASP A 203 79.99 34.91 41.08
C ASP A 203 80.40 34.73 42.54
N ILE A 204 79.52 34.17 43.37
CA ILE A 204 79.84 33.80 44.75
C ILE A 204 81.03 32.83 44.78
N GLN A 205 81.08 31.85 43.87
CA GLN A 205 82.18 30.91 43.79
C GLN A 205 83.50 31.58 43.39
N ILE A 206 83.47 32.54 42.45
CA ILE A 206 84.65 33.32 42.06
C ILE A 206 85.13 34.18 43.23
N CYS A 207 84.23 34.89 43.90
CA CYS A 207 84.53 35.68 45.09
C CYS A 207 85.14 34.83 46.22
N LYS A 208 84.56 33.65 46.51
CA LYS A 208 85.12 32.71 47.49
C LYS A 208 86.53 32.27 47.13
N LYS A 209 86.77 31.89 45.86
CA LYS A 209 88.12 31.53 45.37
C LYS A 209 89.11 32.69 45.50
N ALA A 210 88.68 33.93 45.22
CA ALA A 210 89.51 35.11 45.36
C ALA A 210 89.85 35.40 46.83
N GLN A 211 88.87 35.29 47.73
CA GLN A 211 89.06 35.42 49.18
C GLN A 211 90.00 34.34 49.73
N GLU A 212 89.83 33.08 49.32
CA GLU A 212 90.73 31.98 49.70
C GLU A 212 92.18 32.24 49.25
N LYS A 213 92.37 32.72 48.01
CA LYS A 213 93.70 33.11 47.50
C LYS A 213 94.30 34.27 48.30
N ALA A 214 93.52 35.30 48.61
CA ALA A 214 93.96 36.43 49.44
C ALA A 214 94.36 35.98 50.85
N LEU A 215 93.56 35.11 51.47
CA LEU A 215 93.83 34.51 52.78
C LEU A 215 95.10 33.65 52.76
N GLN A 216 95.31 32.85 51.71
CA GLN A 216 96.55 32.10 51.53
C GLN A 216 97.77 33.01 51.38
N LYS A 217 97.65 34.11 50.62
CA LYS A 217 98.72 35.11 50.47
C LYS A 217 99.06 35.75 51.81
N MET A 218 98.06 36.19 52.58
CA MET A 218 98.25 36.75 53.93
C MET A 218 98.89 35.74 54.88
N LYS A 219 98.48 34.46 54.85
CA LYS A 219 99.13 33.39 55.61
C LYS A 219 100.61 33.20 55.24
N ARG A 220 100.96 33.32 53.96
CA ARG A 220 102.36 33.26 53.50
C ARG A 220 103.15 34.48 53.97
N GLU A 221 102.59 35.68 53.83
CA GLU A 221 103.22 36.91 54.30
C GLU A 221 103.46 36.89 55.82
N LEU A 222 102.49 36.41 56.60
CA LEU A 222 102.63 36.23 58.04
C LEU A 222 103.76 35.24 58.37
N ARG A 223 103.80 34.09 57.69
CA ARG A 223 104.91 33.13 57.84
C ARG A 223 106.26 33.77 57.52
N ASN A 224 106.37 34.48 56.41
CA ASN A 224 107.61 35.14 56.01
C ASN A 224 108.03 36.21 57.03
N LYS A 225 107.08 36.96 57.62
CA LYS A 225 107.36 37.92 58.70
C LYS A 225 107.88 37.21 59.95
N MET A 226 107.19 36.13 60.38
CA MET A 226 107.64 35.32 61.51
C MET A 226 109.02 34.71 61.27
N GLU A 227 109.30 34.21 60.07
CA GLU A 227 110.62 33.68 59.70
C GLU A 227 111.71 34.76 59.75
N LYS A 228 111.41 35.99 59.30
CA LYS A 228 112.32 37.13 59.44
C LYS A 228 112.56 37.51 60.90
N GLU A 229 111.49 37.65 61.70
CA GLU A 229 111.59 37.95 63.13
C GLU A 229 112.38 36.87 63.87
N ILE A 230 112.13 35.59 63.60
CA ILE A 230 112.93 34.48 64.14
C ILE A 230 114.38 34.59 63.70
N GLY A 231 114.65 34.90 62.42
CA GLY A 231 116.00 35.09 61.91
C GLY A 231 116.73 36.29 62.53
N GLU A 232 116.02 37.39 62.77
CA GLU A 232 116.53 38.57 63.49
C GLU A 232 116.84 38.21 64.94
N LEU A 233 115.93 37.54 65.65
CA LEU A 233 116.17 37.03 67.01
C LEU A 233 117.37 36.08 67.06
N GLN A 234 117.50 35.19 66.08
CA GLN A 234 118.67 34.30 65.96
C GLN A 234 119.97 35.08 65.75
N LYS A 235 119.97 36.13 64.92
CA LYS A 235 121.14 37.01 64.76
C LYS A 235 121.50 37.74 66.06
N VAL A 236 120.51 38.24 66.79
CA VAL A 236 120.73 38.87 68.11
C VAL A 236 121.33 37.87 69.10
N ILE A 237 120.87 36.60 69.08
CA ILE A 237 121.46 35.54 69.90
C ILE A 237 122.93 35.30 69.50
N ILE A 238 123.22 35.15 68.21
CA ILE A 238 124.59 34.94 67.72
C ILE A 238 125.50 36.13 68.06
N GLN A 239 125.03 37.37 67.90
CA GLN A 239 125.78 38.58 68.28
C GLN A 239 126.03 38.67 69.80
N ASN A 240 125.09 38.18 70.63
CA ASN A 240 125.31 38.07 72.07
C ASN A 240 126.28 36.93 72.43
N ASP A 241 126.39 35.87 71.63
CA ASP A 241 127.42 34.84 71.79
C ASP A 241 128.82 35.31 71.33
N GLU A 242 128.89 36.28 70.41
CA GLU A 242 130.13 36.97 70.01
C GLU A 242 130.61 38.01 71.05
N ASN A 243 129.83 38.32 72.09
CA ASN A 243 130.32 39.04 73.26
C ASN A 243 131.32 38.13 74.01
N ASN A 244 132.59 38.25 73.62
CA ASN A 244 133.77 37.58 74.18
C ASN A 244 134.01 37.84 75.68
N TYR A 245 133.05 38.38 76.43
CA TYR A 245 133.17 38.68 77.86
C TYR A 245 133.61 37.46 78.68
N PHE A 246 133.07 36.27 78.39
CA PHE A 246 133.46 35.04 79.08
C PHE A 246 134.81 34.48 78.58
N ARG A 247 135.13 34.65 77.29
CA ARG A 247 136.43 34.27 76.72
C ARG A 247 137.55 35.16 77.26
N ASP A 248 137.31 36.46 77.40
CA ASP A 248 138.24 37.44 77.95
C ASP A 248 138.48 37.23 79.45
N LEU A 249 137.45 36.85 80.21
CA LEU A 249 137.58 36.44 81.62
C LEU A 249 138.43 35.17 81.79
N ASP A 250 138.30 34.19 80.88
CA ASP A 250 139.12 32.98 80.89
C ASP A 250 140.59 33.29 80.53
N VAL A 251 140.83 34.21 79.59
CA VAL A 251 142.18 34.71 79.25
C VAL A 251 142.80 35.46 80.44
N GLU A 252 142.05 36.34 81.11
CA GLU A 252 142.52 37.01 82.34
C GLU A 252 142.84 36.01 83.47
N ARG A 253 142.01 34.98 83.63
CA ARG A 253 142.23 33.93 84.64
C ARG A 253 143.46 33.08 84.30
N LEU A 254 143.73 32.84 83.01
CA LEU A 254 144.95 32.18 82.53
C LEU A 254 146.18 33.06 82.75
N GLN A 255 146.12 34.36 82.43
CA GLN A 255 147.20 35.32 82.65
C GLN A 255 147.59 35.41 84.13
N LYS A 256 146.62 35.45 85.06
CA LYS A 256 146.89 35.43 86.51
C LYS A 256 147.55 34.12 86.94
N ARG A 257 147.18 32.96 86.39
CA ARG A 257 147.84 31.68 86.67
C ARG A 257 149.28 31.62 86.14
N VAL A 258 149.55 32.17 84.96
CA VAL A 258 150.90 32.24 84.38
C VAL A 258 151.81 33.19 85.19
N GLN A 259 151.28 34.33 85.67
CA GLN A 259 152.02 35.23 86.55
C GLN A 259 152.29 34.63 87.94
N MET A 260 151.38 33.81 88.48
CA MET A 260 151.65 33.06 89.71
C MET A 260 152.68 31.94 89.51
N ALA A 261 152.69 31.30 88.33
CA ALA A 261 153.69 30.28 87.99
C ALA A 261 155.09 30.87 87.73
N SER A 262 155.20 32.11 87.23
CA SER A 262 156.50 32.79 87.04
C SER A 262 157.13 33.30 88.35
N PHE A 263 156.32 33.52 89.40
CA PHE A 263 156.83 33.82 90.76
C PHE A 263 157.31 32.58 91.53
N GLN A 264 156.94 31.37 91.11
CA GLN A 264 157.39 30.12 91.74
C GLN A 264 158.70 29.56 91.15
N TYR A 265 159.21 30.12 90.03
CA TYR A 265 160.46 29.68 89.39
C TYR A 265 161.68 30.55 89.71
N THR A 266 161.52 31.73 90.33
CA THR A 266 162.64 32.58 90.79
C THR A 266 163.12 32.25 92.20
N THR A 267 162.54 31.26 92.88
CA THR A 267 163.01 30.74 94.19
C THR A 267 163.84 29.45 94.08
N SER A 268 164.23 29.04 92.87
CA SER A 268 165.03 27.83 92.67
C SER A 268 165.99 27.94 91.47
N CYS A 269 166.89 28.93 91.50
CA CYS A 269 168.26 28.86 90.93
C CYS A 269 169.06 30.12 91.29
N LEU A 270 169.95 30.00 92.29
CA LEU A 270 171.11 30.83 92.71
C LEU A 270 171.20 30.80 94.27
N GLN A 271 172.14 30.17 94.98
CA GLN A 271 173.41 29.45 94.69
C GLN A 271 174.21 29.87 93.46
#